data_AF-A0A7J4SLB6-F1
#
_entry.id   AF-A0A7J4SLB6-F1
#
_cell.length_a   1.000
_cell.length_b   1.000
_cell.length_c   1.000
_cell.angle_alpha   90.00
_cell.angle_beta   90.00
_cell.angle_gamma   90.00
#
_symmetry.space_group_name_H-M   'P 1'
#
loop_
_entity.id
_entity.type
_entity.pdbx_description
1 polymer ?
#
loop_
_entity_poly.entity_id
_entity_poly.type
_entity_poly.pdbx_seq_one_letter_code
_entity_poly.pdbx_strand_id
1 'polypeptide(L)' 'GEMDDKVIAVPVDDPRFDHIEDIGDIPKQIQDEIDEFFKTYKNLEPGKTVKVLGWEGKSSAIEAINKGIGLYLEKFS' A
#
# COMPACT_ATOMS: atom_id res chain seq x y z
N GLY A 1 3.49 -4.77 -17.25
CA GLY A 1 2.74 -5.08 -16.02
C GLY A 1 1.77 -3.96 -15.77
N GLU A 2 0.73 -4.22 -14.99
CA GLU A 2 -0.19 -3.18 -14.52
C GLU A 2 0.35 -2.60 -13.21
N MET A 3 0.07 -1.32 -12.94
CA MET A 3 0.34 -0.72 -11.63
C MET A 3 -0.66 -1.28 -10.62
N ASP A 4 -0.16 -1.68 -9.45
CA ASP A 4 -0.93 -2.36 -8.42
C ASP A 4 -0.53 -1.83 -7.03
N ASP A 5 -0.69 -0.52 -6.86
CA ASP A 5 -0.31 0.20 -5.64
C ASP A 5 -1.10 -0.31 -4.43
N LYS A 6 -0.46 -0.34 -3.26
CA LYS A 6 -1.08 -0.77 -1.99
C LYS A 6 -0.99 0.37 -0.99
N VAL A 7 -2.14 0.81 -0.50
CA VAL A 7 -2.20 1.74 0.64
C VAL A 7 -2.02 0.95 1.93
N ILE A 8 -1.05 1.35 2.74
CA ILE A 8 -0.91 0.87 4.12
C ILE A 8 -1.55 1.89 5.07
N ALA A 9 -2.29 1.39 6.05
CA ALA A 9 -3.02 2.19 7.02
C ALA A 9 -2.95 1.56 8.41
N VAL A 10 -3.21 2.37 9.42
CA VAL A 10 -3.33 1.96 10.82
C VAL A 10 -4.75 2.28 11.33
N PRO A 11 -5.25 1.60 12.38
CA PRO A 11 -6.54 1.94 12.98
C PRO A 11 -6.50 3.33 13.64
N VAL A 12 -7.57 4.10 13.46
CA VAL A 12 -7.68 5.47 14.02
C VAL A 12 -7.95 5.50 15.53
N ASP A 13 -8.63 4.48 16.07
CA ASP A 13 -9.06 4.43 17.48
C ASP A 13 -8.23 3.46 18.33
N ASP A 14 -6.99 3.17 17.92
CA ASP A 14 -6.09 2.27 18.65
C ASP A 14 -4.81 3.00 19.07
N PRO A 15 -4.68 3.35 20.37
CA PRO A 15 -3.55 4.13 20.90
C PRO A 15 -2.17 3.52 20.65
N ARG A 16 -2.11 2.22 20.31
CA ARG A 16 -0.85 1.56 19.95
C ARG A 16 -0.26 2.12 18.67
N PHE A 17 -1.05 2.79 17.83
CA PHE A 17 -0.62 3.31 16.53
C PHE A 17 -0.53 4.84 16.46
N ASP A 18 -0.82 5.56 17.55
CA ASP A 18 -0.79 7.04 17.60
C ASP A 18 0.54 7.67 17.19
N HIS A 19 1.63 6.89 17.22
CA HIS A 19 2.97 7.34 16.87
C HIS A 19 3.37 7.02 15.42
N ILE A 20 2.49 6.36 14.65
CA ILE A 20 2.75 5.95 13.27
C ILE A 20 2.08 6.95 12.33
N GLU A 21 2.86 7.90 11.82
CA GLU A 21 2.35 8.98 10.97
C GLU A 21 2.84 8.88 9.52
N ASP A 22 3.95 8.18 9.27
CA ASP A 22 4.45 7.88 7.94
C ASP A 22 5.10 6.49 7.88
N ILE A 23 5.46 6.04 6.67
CA ILE A 23 6.12 4.76 6.45
C ILE A 23 7.44 4.62 7.23
N GLY A 24 8.12 5.74 7.47
CA GLY A 24 9.36 5.79 8.27
C GLY A 24 9.17 5.39 9.73
N ASP A 25 7.96 5.48 10.27
CA ASP A 25 7.65 5.11 11.65
C ASP A 25 7.37 3.61 11.79
N ILE A 26 7.11 2.91 10.67
CA ILE A 26 6.92 1.47 10.65
C ILE A 26 8.29 0.77 10.78
N PRO A 27 8.45 -0.19 11.71
CA PRO A 27 9.68 -0.97 11.82
C PRO A 27 10.10 -1.57 10.48
N LYS A 28 11.38 -1.42 10.11
CA LYS A 28 11.90 -1.87 8.82
C LYS A 28 11.62 -3.35 8.54
N GLN A 29 11.68 -4.20 9.58
CA GLN A 29 11.34 -5.62 9.49
C GLN A 29 9.91 -5.85 8.97
N ILE A 30 8.93 -5.07 9.43
CA ILE A 30 7.54 -5.18 8.97
C ILE A 30 7.43 -4.74 7.50
N GLN A 31 8.14 -3.67 7.11
CA GLN A 31 8.18 -3.24 5.71
C GLN A 31 8.75 -4.36 4.80
N ASP A 32 9.84 -5.00 5.23
CA ASP A 32 10.48 -6.09 4.48
C ASP A 32 9.59 -7.33 4.38
N GLU A 33 8.85 -7.66 5.44
CA GLU A 33 7.86 -8.76 5.43
C GLU A 33 6.71 -8.49 4.46
N ILE A 34 6.19 -7.25 4.42
CA ILE A 34 5.14 -6.86 3.47
C ILE A 34 5.66 -6.91 2.02
N ASP A 35 6.87 -6.40 1.78
CA ASP A 35 7.49 -6.43 0.46
C ASP A 35 7.68 -7.88 -0.04
N GLU A 36 8.20 -8.75 0.81
CA GLU A 36 8.44 -10.16 0.46
C GLU A 36 7.12 -10.90 0.21
N PHE A 37 6.08 -10.63 1.00
CA PHE A 37 4.75 -11.20 0.76
C PHE A 37 4.25 -10.84 -0.64
N PHE A 38 4.21 -9.55 -1.00
CA PHE A 38 3.69 -9.15 -2.31
C PHE A 38 4.58 -9.57 -3.47
N LYS A 39 5.89 -9.67 -3.26
CA LYS A 39 6.82 -10.18 -4.26
C LYS A 39 6.61 -11.65 -4.56
N THR A 40 6.18 -12.46 -3.58
CA THR A 40 6.18 -13.92 -3.71
C THR A 40 4.81 -14.58 -3.78
N TYR A 41 3.73 -13.94 -3.30
CA TYR A 41 2.42 -14.61 -3.15
C TYR A 41 1.82 -15.14 -4.47
N LYS A 42 2.24 -14.59 -5.62
CA LYS A 42 1.78 -15.01 -6.97
C LYS A 42 2.74 -15.96 -7.69
N ASN A 43 3.81 -16.43 -7.05
CA ASN A 43 4.84 -17.24 -7.72
C ASN A 43 4.33 -18.55 -8.33
N LEU A 44 3.25 -19.10 -7.79
CA LEU A 44 2.63 -20.33 -8.29
C LEU A 44 1.50 -20.08 -9.29
N GLU A 45 1.21 -18.82 -9.63
CA GLU A 45 0.21 -18.46 -10.62
C GLU A 45 0.87 -18.40 -12.02
N PRO A 46 0.53 -19.30 -12.96
CA PRO A 46 1.18 -19.36 -14.25
C PRO A 46 1.09 -18.04 -15.02
N GLY A 47 2.23 -17.55 -15.50
CA GLY A 47 2.31 -16.31 -16.28
C GLY A 47 2.22 -15.02 -15.47
N LYS A 48 2.20 -15.09 -14.13
CA LYS A 48 2.25 -13.89 -13.27
C LYS A 48 3.64 -13.68 -12.69
N THR A 49 4.09 -12.44 -12.74
CA THR A 49 5.32 -11.97 -12.10
C THR A 49 5.02 -10.65 -11.42
N VAL A 50 5.49 -10.49 -10.18
CA VAL A 50 5.35 -9.24 -9.43
C VAL A 50 6.73 -8.61 -9.27
N LYS A 51 6.79 -7.29 -9.40
CA LYS A 51 7.95 -6.47 -9.06
C LYS A 51 7.50 -5.37 -8.10
N VAL A 52 8.02 -5.41 -6.88
CA VAL A 52 7.82 -4.33 -5.91
C VAL A 52 8.74 -3.17 -6.28
N LEU A 53 8.18 -1.96 -6.39
CA LEU A 53 8.91 -0.75 -6.81
C LEU A 53 9.46 0.06 -5.63
N GLY A 54 8.97 -0.20 -4.42
CA GLY A 54 9.41 0.46 -3.18
C GLY A 54 8.23 1.08 -2.44
N TRP A 55 8.59 1.85 -1.41
CA TRP A 55 7.66 2.52 -0.52
C TRP A 55 7.57 4.00 -0.84
N GLU A 56 6.36 4.55 -0.71
CA GLU A 56 6.11 5.99 -0.72
C GLU A 56 5.42 6.40 0.59
N GLY A 57 5.50 7.68 0.92
CA GLY A 57 4.99 8.20 2.19
C GLY A 57 3.49 8.50 2.19
N LYS A 58 2.99 8.97 3.35
CA LYS A 58 1.57 9.28 3.60
C LYS A 58 0.95 10.20 2.55
N SER A 59 1.70 11.20 2.04
CA SER A 59 1.19 12.13 1.02
C SER A 59 0.78 11.41 -0.27
N SER A 60 1.63 10.52 -0.78
CA SER A 60 1.33 9.72 -1.97
C SER A 60 0.15 8.78 -1.75
N ALA A 61 0.06 8.18 -0.55
CA ALA A 61 -1.07 7.33 -0.19
C ALA A 61 -2.41 8.10 -0.21
N ILE A 62 -2.44 9.33 0.32
CA ILE A 62 -3.63 10.20 0.28
C ILE A 62 -3.98 10.59 -1.16
N GLU A 63 -3.00 10.90 -2.00
CA GLU A 63 -3.22 11.19 -3.41
C GLU A 63 -3.87 9.99 -4.14
N ALA A 64 -3.34 8.79 -3.92
CA ALA A 64 -3.89 7.55 -4.49
C ALA A 64 -5.35 7.32 -4.06
N ILE A 65 -5.68 7.53 -2.77
CA ILE A 65 -7.05 7.42 -2.26
C ILE A 65 -7.97 8.44 -2.96
N ASN A 66 -7.57 9.71 -3.00
CA ASN A 66 -8.37 10.78 -3.60
C ASN A 66 -8.60 10.56 -5.10
N LYS A 67 -7.57 10.07 -5.81
CA LYS A 67 -7.70 9.66 -7.22
C LYS A 67 -8.71 8.53 -7.38
N GLY A 68 -8.67 7.52 -6.51
CA GLY A 68 -9.64 6.42 -6.50
C GLY A 68 -11.07 6.91 -6.27
N ILE A 69 -11.26 7.81 -5.30
CA ILE A 69 -12.55 8.46 -5.04
C ILE A 69 -13.03 9.25 -6.27
N GLY A 70 -12.16 10.06 -6.88
CA GLY A 70 -12.50 10.85 -8.06
C GLY A 70 -12.97 9.99 -9.23
N LEU A 71 -12.23 8.91 -9.56
CA LEU A 71 -12.59 7.97 -10.62
C LEU A 71 -13.93 7.26 -10.33
N TYR A 72 -14.19 6.93 -9.06
CA TYR A 72 -15.47 6.35 -8.67
C TYR A 72 -16.61 7.34 -8.90
N LEU A 73 -16.47 8.59 -8.44
CA LEU A 73 -17.49 9.62 -8.60
C LEU A 73 -17.74 9.94 -10.07
N GLU A 74 -16.70 10.06 -10.89
CA GLU A 74 -16.82 10.29 -12.34
C GLU A 74 -17.60 9.17 -13.04
N LYS A 75 -17.39 7.92 -12.61
CA LYS A 75 -18.00 6.75 -13.25
C LYS A 75 -19.42 6.46 -12.76
N PHE A 76 -19.75 6.82 -11.53
CA PHE A 76 -20.95 6.33 -10.84
C PHE A 76 -21.82 7.42 -10.20
N SER A 77 -21.45 8.70 -10.27
CA SER A 77 -22.30 9.84 -9.88
C SER A 77 -22.88 10.54 -11.09
#